data_AF-A0A1Q3PXW6-F1
#
_entry.id   AF-A0A1Q3PXW6-F1
#
_cell.length_a   1.000
_cell.length_b   1.000
_cell.length_c   1.000
_cell.angle_alpha   90.00
_cell.angle_beta   90.00
_cell.angle_gamma   90.00
#
_symmetry.space_group_name_H-M   'P 1'
#
loop_
_entity.id
_entity.type
_entity.pdbx_description
1 polymer ?
#
loop_
_entity_poly.entity_id
_entity_poly.type
_entity_poly.pdbx_seq_one_letter_code
_entity_poly.pdbx_strand_id
1 'polypeptide(L)'
;MGYQAIDIPGRRTIFDFACNIENKLFGFDVKTKDLDSTRYSDGGVCAVGNLLKFLANDKGVFMIVEFGHDKSTTKNSSRDIEYIRVAPFHCLPENTYRIENLGTGQVRLNYTINQVWDEIEWNRSYSDFLDIFCDLAVTHYKRVKADAEKRIKSIEQFKDGGYQNFRFVR
;
A
#
# COMPACT_ATOMS: atom_id res chain seq x y z
N MET A 1 -18.85 22.89 6.98
CA MET A 1 -17.58 22.43 6.37
C MET A 1 -17.94 21.96 4.96
N GLY A 2 -17.42 22.60 3.91
CA GLY A 2 -17.86 22.40 2.52
C GLY A 2 -17.35 21.09 1.90
N TYR A 3 -17.71 19.94 2.49
CA TYR A 3 -17.40 18.63 1.93
C TYR A 3 -18.53 18.14 1.04
N GLN A 4 -18.18 17.55 -0.10
CA GLN A 4 -19.13 16.89 -0.99
C GLN A 4 -18.72 15.43 -1.18
N ALA A 5 -19.64 14.51 -0.87
CA ALA A 5 -19.45 13.11 -1.21
C ALA A 5 -19.38 12.95 -2.72
N ILE A 6 -18.47 12.12 -3.21
CA ILE A 6 -18.30 11.85 -4.63
C ILE A 6 -18.84 10.45 -4.91
N ASP A 7 -19.70 10.32 -5.92
CA ASP A 7 -20.07 9.02 -6.44
C ASP A 7 -18.83 8.32 -7.00
N ILE A 8 -18.46 7.21 -6.37
CA ILE A 8 -17.24 6.47 -6.68
C ILE A 8 -17.44 5.77 -8.04
N PRO A 9 -16.61 6.03 -9.05
CA PRO A 9 -16.78 5.42 -10.37
C PRO A 9 -16.32 3.95 -10.35
N GLY A 10 -17.24 3.06 -9.97
CA GLY A 10 -17.16 1.62 -10.20
C GLY A 10 -16.14 0.83 -9.36
N ARG A 11 -16.11 -0.49 -9.62
CA ARG A 11 -15.41 -1.55 -8.85
C ARG A 11 -13.87 -1.47 -8.73
N ARG A 12 -13.20 -0.40 -9.20
CA ARG A 12 -11.72 -0.34 -9.30
C ARG A 12 -11.14 0.97 -8.74
N THR A 13 -11.49 1.33 -7.53
CA THR A 13 -10.82 2.43 -6.80
C THR A 13 -9.70 1.90 -5.91
N ILE A 14 -8.77 2.80 -5.54
CA ILE A 14 -7.67 2.49 -4.62
C ILE A 14 -7.98 2.83 -3.16
N PHE A 15 -9.21 3.30 -2.91
CA PHE A 15 -9.73 3.77 -1.63
C PHE A 15 -11.13 3.20 -1.43
N ASP A 16 -11.56 3.12 -0.17
CA ASP A 16 -12.88 2.66 0.24
C ASP A 16 -13.94 3.74 0.07
N PHE A 17 -13.59 4.99 0.34
CA PHE A 17 -14.45 6.14 0.12
C PHE A 17 -13.65 7.39 -0.27
N ALA A 18 -14.35 8.38 -0.82
CA ALA A 18 -13.75 9.65 -1.22
C ALA A 18 -14.67 10.82 -0.96
N CYS A 19 -14.08 12.00 -0.79
CA CYS A 19 -14.80 13.26 -0.75
C CYS A 19 -14.02 14.35 -1.47
N ASN A 20 -14.73 15.40 -1.86
CA ASN A 20 -14.14 16.64 -2.29
C ASN A 20 -14.09 17.61 -1.11
N ILE A 21 -12.92 18.19 -0.85
CA ILE A 21 -12.73 19.26 0.12
C ILE A 21 -12.02 20.39 -0.63
N GLU A 22 -12.66 21.55 -0.74
CA GLU A 22 -12.07 22.74 -1.38
C GLU A 22 -11.51 22.48 -2.79
N ASN A 23 -12.29 21.79 -3.64
CA ASN A 23 -11.91 21.36 -5.00
C ASN A 23 -10.75 20.37 -5.06
N LYS A 24 -10.38 19.75 -3.93
CA LYS A 24 -9.35 18.71 -3.87
C LYS A 24 -9.99 17.36 -3.59
N LEU A 25 -9.63 16.36 -4.39
CA LEU A 25 -10.08 14.99 -4.23
C LEU A 25 -9.30 14.32 -3.10
N PHE A 26 -10.00 13.84 -2.08
CA PHE A 26 -9.44 13.00 -1.03
C PHE A 26 -9.98 11.58 -1.17
N GLY A 27 -9.09 10.59 -1.28
CA GLY A 27 -9.42 9.17 -1.24
C GLY A 27 -8.94 8.55 0.06
N PHE A 28 -9.81 7.84 0.76
CA PHE A 28 -9.54 7.26 2.08
C PHE A 28 -9.57 5.74 2.01
N ASP A 29 -8.45 5.13 2.37
CA ASP A 29 -8.31 3.68 2.51
C ASP A 29 -8.29 3.32 4.00
N VAL A 30 -9.24 2.50 4.42
CA VAL A 30 -9.53 2.17 5.82
C VAL A 30 -8.81 0.89 6.20
N LYS A 31 -7.96 0.97 7.22
CA LYS A 31 -7.28 -0.16 7.82
C LYS A 31 -7.81 -0.37 9.24
N THR A 32 -8.14 -1.62 9.56
CA THR A 32 -8.53 -2.02 10.92
C THR A 32 -7.43 -2.87 11.53
N LYS A 33 -6.99 -2.50 12.73
CA LYS A 33 -5.98 -3.23 13.49
C LYS A 33 -6.61 -3.85 14.72
N ASP A 34 -6.67 -5.17 14.70
CA ASP A 34 -6.99 -5.99 15.87
C ASP A 34 -5.81 -5.98 16.86
N LEU A 35 -6.00 -5.31 18.00
CA LEU A 35 -5.02 -5.14 19.07
C LEU A 35 -4.99 -6.34 20.02
N ASP A 36 -6.04 -7.18 20.03
CA ASP A 36 -6.05 -8.47 20.73
C ASP A 36 -5.02 -9.44 20.12
N SER A 37 -4.63 -9.19 18.86
CA SER A 37 -3.64 -9.98 18.13
C SER A 37 -2.29 -9.26 18.03
N THR A 38 -1.21 -10.00 18.33
CA THR A 38 0.16 -9.49 18.17
C THR A 38 0.61 -9.38 16.71
N ARG A 39 -0.23 -9.76 15.74
CA ARG A 39 0.11 -9.77 14.31
C ARG A 39 -0.58 -8.65 13.57
N TYR A 40 0.19 -7.82 12.88
CA TYR A 40 -0.36 -6.92 11.86
C TYR A 40 -0.65 -7.75 10.60
N SER A 41 -1.85 -7.58 10.03
CA SER A 41 -2.13 -8.09 8.70
C SER A 41 -1.81 -6.95 7.73
N ASP A 42 -0.69 -7.07 7.02
CA ASP A 42 -0.25 -6.12 5.99
C ASP A 42 -1.35 -5.95 4.94
N GLY A 43 -2.21 -4.94 5.11
CA GLY A 43 -3.24 -4.61 4.14
C GLY A 43 -2.55 -4.22 2.83
N GLY A 44 -2.90 -4.89 1.73
CA GLY A 44 -2.60 -4.34 0.42
C GLY A 44 -3.19 -2.93 0.32
N VAL A 45 -2.42 -2.02 -0.25
CA VAL A 45 -2.89 -0.66 -0.54
C VAL A 45 -3.48 -0.65 -1.95
N CYS A 46 -2.65 -0.52 -2.98
CA CYS A 46 -3.06 -0.65 -4.37
C CYS A 46 -1.87 -0.98 -5.28
N ALA A 47 -2.12 -1.18 -6.57
CA ALA A 47 -1.04 -1.31 -7.55
C ALA A 47 -0.28 0.01 -7.72
N VAL A 48 1.05 -0.07 -7.93
CA VAL A 48 1.94 1.10 -8.11
C VAL A 48 1.39 2.09 -9.15
N GLY A 49 1.00 1.58 -10.32
CA GLY A 49 0.48 2.43 -11.41
C GLY A 49 -0.83 3.15 -11.06
N ASN A 50 -1.70 2.52 -10.28
CA ASN A 50 -2.96 3.15 -9.85
C ASN A 50 -2.70 4.25 -8.82
N LEU A 51 -1.75 4.04 -7.90
CA LEU A 51 -1.32 5.07 -6.97
C LEU A 51 -0.77 6.28 -7.70
N LEU A 52 0.19 6.06 -8.62
CA LEU A 52 0.82 7.14 -9.38
C LEU A 52 -0.22 7.90 -10.23
N LYS A 53 -1.15 7.21 -10.88
CA LYS A 53 -2.24 7.86 -11.62
C LYS A 53 -3.07 8.76 -10.70
N PHE A 54 -3.50 8.24 -9.54
CA PHE A 54 -4.33 8.99 -8.60
C PHE A 54 -3.63 10.25 -8.07
N LEU A 55 -2.35 10.13 -7.69
CA LEU A 55 -1.59 11.25 -7.15
C LEU A 55 -1.22 12.28 -8.24
N ALA A 56 -0.71 11.81 -9.38
CA ALA A 56 -0.13 12.68 -10.40
C ALA A 56 -1.15 13.22 -11.39
N ASN A 57 -2.12 12.41 -11.82
CA ASN A 57 -3.08 12.80 -12.85
C ASN A 57 -4.37 13.33 -12.24
N ASP A 58 -4.92 12.59 -11.27
CA ASP A 58 -6.18 12.97 -10.62
C ASP A 58 -5.97 14.03 -9.54
N LYS A 59 -4.71 14.39 -9.25
CA LYS A 59 -4.29 15.36 -8.22
C LYS A 59 -4.89 15.06 -6.85
N GLY A 60 -5.10 13.78 -6.57
CA GLY A 60 -5.75 13.30 -5.36
C GLY A 60 -4.81 13.30 -4.14
N VAL A 61 -5.40 13.48 -2.96
CA VAL A 61 -4.77 13.20 -1.68
C VAL A 61 -5.20 11.83 -1.22
N PHE A 62 -4.25 10.90 -1.18
CA PHE A 62 -4.51 9.56 -0.69
C PHE A 62 -4.25 9.54 0.81
N MET A 63 -5.29 9.23 1.57
CA MET A 63 -5.31 9.21 3.02
C MET A 63 -5.46 7.78 3.48
N ILE A 64 -4.73 7.40 4.52
CA ILE A 64 -4.98 6.15 5.22
C ILE A 64 -5.65 6.49 6.55
N VAL A 65 -6.71 5.76 6.85
CA VAL A 65 -7.45 5.85 8.11
C VAL A 65 -7.27 4.53 8.83
N GLU A 66 -6.67 4.56 10.01
CA GLU A 66 -6.41 3.38 10.82
C GLU A 66 -7.24 3.39 12.11
N PHE A 67 -8.00 2.31 12.31
CA PHE A 67 -8.76 2.05 13.53
C PHE A 67 -8.09 0.93 14.31
N GLY A 68 -7.50 1.26 15.47
CA GLY A 68 -7.05 0.27 16.44
C GLY A 68 -8.17 -0.10 17.38
N HIS A 69 -8.43 -1.40 17.55
CA HIS A 69 -9.54 -1.86 18.38
C HIS A 69 -9.25 -3.16 19.11
N ASP A 70 -9.84 -3.30 20.29
CA ASP A 70 -9.80 -4.49 21.14
C ASP A 70 -11.19 -5.12 21.29
N LYS A 71 -11.27 -6.38 21.72
CA LYS A 71 -12.54 -7.01 22.06
C LYS A 71 -13.07 -6.37 23.32
N SER A 72 -14.31 -5.89 23.26
CA SER A 72 -14.91 -5.25 24.43
C SER A 72 -15.03 -6.24 25.59
N THR A 73 -14.60 -5.79 26.77
CA THR A 73 -14.67 -6.57 28.01
C THR A 73 -16.04 -6.48 28.69
N THR A 74 -16.89 -5.53 28.27
CA THR A 74 -18.18 -5.22 28.93
C THR A 74 -19.40 -5.66 28.13
N LYS A 75 -19.28 -5.80 26.81
CA LYS A 75 -20.35 -6.17 25.88
C LYS A 75 -19.90 -7.29 24.94
N ASN A 76 -20.56 -8.44 25.03
CA ASN A 76 -20.36 -9.57 24.12
C ASN A 76 -20.59 -9.15 22.66
N SER A 77 -19.71 -9.59 21.76
CA SER A 77 -19.77 -9.34 20.30
C SER A 77 -19.55 -7.89 19.85
N SER A 78 -18.90 -7.06 20.66
CA SER A 78 -18.49 -5.71 20.26
C SER A 78 -16.97 -5.51 20.38
N ARG A 79 -16.46 -4.47 19.72
CA ARG A 79 -15.07 -4.02 19.80
C ARG A 79 -15.03 -2.61 20.37
N ASP A 80 -14.07 -2.34 21.24
CA ASP A 80 -13.76 -0.99 21.74
C ASP A 80 -12.68 -0.37 20.85
N ILE A 81 -12.88 0.88 20.42
CA ILE A 81 -11.90 1.61 19.61
C ILE A 81 -10.90 2.26 20.56
N GLU A 82 -9.65 1.85 20.48
CA GLU A 82 -8.54 2.41 21.26
C GLU A 82 -7.99 3.68 20.61
N TYR A 83 -7.90 3.69 19.28
CA TYR A 83 -7.45 4.87 18.55
C TYR A 83 -8.01 4.94 17.14
N ILE A 84 -8.03 6.18 16.63
CA ILE A 84 -8.23 6.50 15.22
C ILE A 84 -7.06 7.36 14.78
N ARG A 85 -6.27 6.89 13.82
CA ARG A 85 -5.16 7.63 13.22
C ARG A 85 -5.47 7.90 11.76
N VAL A 86 -5.15 9.11 11.31
CA VAL A 86 -5.35 9.52 9.91
C VAL A 86 -4.09 10.22 9.45
N ALA A 87 -3.51 9.74 8.36
CA ALA A 87 -2.31 10.33 7.79
C ALA A 87 -2.37 10.34 6.25
N PRO A 88 -1.85 11.40 5.60
CA PRO A 88 -1.62 11.37 4.17
C PRO A 88 -0.57 10.32 3.85
N PHE A 89 -0.85 9.47 2.86
CA PHE A 89 0.04 8.40 2.45
C PHE A 89 1.43 8.92 2.10
N HIS A 90 1.53 10.05 1.40
CA HIS A 90 2.81 10.63 0.98
C HIS A 90 3.72 11.10 2.13
N CYS A 91 3.16 11.31 3.32
CA CYS A 91 3.91 11.75 4.51
C CYS A 91 4.51 10.58 5.31
N LEU A 92 4.13 9.33 5.03
CA LEU A 92 4.60 8.17 5.81
C LEU A 92 6.11 7.93 5.57
N PRO A 93 6.88 7.49 6.57
CA PRO A 93 8.31 7.20 6.40
C PRO A 93 8.61 6.21 5.27
N GLU A 94 9.77 6.34 4.60
CA GLU A 94 10.14 5.50 3.45
C GLU A 94 10.09 3.99 3.77
N ASN A 95 10.63 3.60 4.92
CA ASN A 95 10.64 2.21 5.40
C ASN A 95 9.23 1.64 5.65
N THR A 96 8.19 2.47 5.63
CA THR A 96 6.81 2.03 5.74
C THR A 96 6.34 1.36 4.44
N TYR A 97 6.89 1.73 3.29
CA TYR A 97 6.43 1.20 2.01
C TYR A 97 7.14 -0.11 1.64
N ARG A 98 6.36 -1.06 1.10
CA ARG A 98 6.88 -2.24 0.43
C ARG A 98 6.16 -2.46 -0.89
N ILE A 99 6.90 -2.87 -1.91
CA ILE A 99 6.32 -3.31 -3.18
C ILE A 99 6.55 -4.81 -3.31
N GLU A 100 5.46 -5.55 -3.45
CA GLU A 100 5.46 -7.00 -3.64
C GLU A 100 5.20 -7.40 -5.08
N ASN A 101 5.77 -8.56 -5.47
CA ASN A 101 5.63 -9.11 -6.81
C ASN A 101 4.29 -9.84 -6.96
N LEU A 102 3.19 -9.09 -6.87
CA LEU A 102 1.84 -9.53 -7.17
C LEU A 102 1.32 -8.73 -8.36
N GLY A 103 1.03 -9.41 -9.47
CA GLY A 103 0.58 -8.77 -10.71
C GLY A 103 1.58 -7.74 -11.23
N THR A 104 1.15 -6.47 -11.33
CA THR A 104 1.96 -5.34 -11.80
C THR A 104 2.75 -4.65 -10.69
N GLY A 105 2.91 -5.26 -9.51
CA GLY A 105 3.54 -4.64 -8.35
C GLY A 105 2.50 -4.03 -7.40
N GLN A 106 2.38 -4.62 -6.21
CA GLN A 106 1.41 -4.23 -5.19
C GLN A 106 2.09 -3.46 -4.06
N VAL A 107 1.61 -2.25 -3.79
CA VAL A 107 2.03 -1.44 -2.64
C VAL A 107 1.40 -2.01 -1.36
N ARG A 108 2.21 -2.13 -0.31
CA ARG A 108 1.82 -2.55 1.03
C ARG A 108 2.52 -1.67 2.07
N LEU A 109 1.97 -1.65 3.28
CA LEU A 109 2.61 -1.05 4.44
C LEU A 109 3.34 -2.15 5.23
N ASN A 110 4.56 -1.87 5.71
CA ASN A 110 5.32 -2.76 6.60
C ASN A 110 4.88 -2.65 8.06
N TYR A 111 4.27 -1.51 8.42
CA TYR A 111 3.90 -1.16 9.78
C TYR A 111 2.51 -0.50 9.79
N THR A 112 1.86 -0.51 10.95
CA THR A 112 0.68 0.32 11.18
C THR A 112 1.07 1.79 11.20
N ILE A 113 0.12 2.67 10.91
CA ILE A 113 0.34 4.12 11.01
C ILE A 113 0.60 4.52 12.45
N ASN A 114 -0.11 3.90 13.39
CA ASN A 114 0.12 4.15 14.80
C ASN A 114 1.55 3.81 15.25
N GLN A 115 2.19 2.79 14.66
CA GLN A 115 3.58 2.42 15.01
C GLN A 115 4.60 3.47 14.59
N VAL A 116 4.35 4.18 13.49
CA VAL A 116 5.26 5.20 12.94
C VAL A 116 4.74 6.62 13.14
N TRP A 117 3.74 6.80 14.02
CA TRP A 117 3.00 8.06 14.14
C TRP A 117 3.89 9.28 14.40
N ASP A 118 4.86 9.11 15.29
CA ASP A 118 5.79 10.17 15.68
C ASP A 118 6.93 10.39 14.67
N GLU A 119 7.06 9.50 13.68
CA GLU A 119 8.03 9.58 12.59
C GLU A 119 7.45 10.21 11.31
N ILE A 120 6.13 10.48 11.28
CA ILE A 120 5.45 11.02 10.10
C ILE A 120 5.98 12.41 9.78
N GLU A 121 6.41 12.58 8.53
CA GLU A 121 6.86 13.88 8.02
C GLU A 121 5.67 14.66 7.44
N TRP A 122 4.91 15.29 8.32
CA TRP A 122 3.67 16.00 7.99
C TRP A 122 3.80 17.10 6.94
N ASN A 123 5.02 17.63 6.77
CA ASN A 123 5.31 18.70 5.83
C ASN A 123 5.97 18.19 4.53
N ARG A 124 6.09 16.87 4.33
CA ARG A 124 6.71 16.33 3.11
C ARG A 124 5.93 16.77 1.87
N SER A 125 6.65 17.29 0.89
CA SER A 125 6.05 17.66 -0.37
C SER A 125 5.72 16.42 -1.22
N TYR A 126 4.80 16.57 -2.17
CA TYR A 126 4.52 15.51 -3.13
C TYR A 126 5.72 15.14 -4.00
N SER A 127 6.56 16.11 -4.37
CA SER A 127 7.77 15.84 -5.16
C SER A 127 8.74 14.97 -4.39
N ASP A 128 9.02 15.31 -3.13
CA ASP A 128 9.98 14.53 -2.31
C ASP A 128 9.47 13.10 -2.10
N PHE A 129 8.16 12.94 -1.87
CA PHE A 129 7.55 11.61 -1.82
C PHE A 129 7.69 10.85 -3.14
N LEU A 130 7.44 11.52 -4.28
CA LEU A 130 7.50 10.87 -5.59
C LEU A 130 8.93 10.43 -5.94
N ASP A 131 9.95 11.20 -5.57
CA ASP A 131 11.35 10.82 -5.76
C ASP A 131 11.65 9.51 -5.00
N ILE A 132 11.31 9.47 -3.71
CA ILE A 132 11.46 8.26 -2.87
C ILE A 132 10.68 7.07 -3.45
N PHE A 133 9.40 7.26 -3.72
CA PHE A 133 8.51 6.18 -4.11
C PHE A 133 8.82 5.63 -5.51
N CYS A 134 9.22 6.50 -6.45
CA CYS A 134 9.62 6.06 -7.79
C CYS A 134 10.92 5.26 -7.75
N ASP A 135 11.90 5.66 -6.95
CA ASP A 135 13.15 4.92 -6.78
C ASP A 135 12.91 3.52 -6.18
N LEU A 136 12.02 3.42 -5.19
CA LEU A 136 11.56 2.14 -4.63
C LEU A 136 10.91 1.26 -5.71
N ALA A 137 10.01 1.83 -6.52
CA ALA A 137 9.32 1.09 -7.59
C ALA A 137 10.27 0.61 -8.68
N VAL A 138 11.17 1.49 -9.15
CA VAL A 138 12.18 1.14 -10.16
C VAL A 138 13.09 0.03 -9.64
N THR A 139 13.56 0.14 -8.40
CA THR A 139 14.41 -0.89 -7.76
C THR A 139 13.68 -2.23 -7.69
N HIS A 140 12.41 -2.23 -7.28
CA HIS A 140 11.58 -3.43 -7.26
C HIS A 140 11.47 -4.07 -8.65
N TYR A 141 11.12 -3.30 -9.69
CA TYR A 141 10.92 -3.85 -11.03
C TYR A 141 12.22 -4.35 -11.67
N LYS A 142 13.36 -3.69 -11.42
CA LYS A 142 14.67 -4.18 -11.85
C LYS A 142 14.97 -5.55 -11.23
N ARG A 143 14.70 -5.73 -9.94
CA ARG A 143 14.84 -7.03 -9.27
C ARG A 143 13.92 -8.09 -9.88
N VAL A 144 12.63 -7.76 -10.06
CA VAL A 144 11.65 -8.69 -10.66
C VAL A 144 12.07 -9.10 -12.07
N LYS A 145 12.58 -8.17 -12.88
CA LYS A 145 13.13 -8.47 -14.21
C LYS A 145 14.29 -9.47 -14.11
N ALA A 146 15.27 -9.22 -13.24
CA ALA A 146 16.42 -10.11 -13.07
C ALA A 146 15.98 -11.52 -12.60
N ASP A 147 15.01 -11.60 -11.68
CA ASP A 147 14.46 -12.88 -11.22
C ASP A 147 13.73 -13.62 -12.34
N ALA A 148 12.99 -12.90 -13.19
CA ALA A 148 12.32 -13.47 -14.36
C ALA A 148 13.33 -14.02 -15.37
N GLU A 149 14.40 -13.27 -15.67
CA GLU A 149 15.49 -13.73 -16.56
C GLU A 149 16.17 -14.99 -16.02
N LYS A 150 16.41 -15.09 -14.71
CA LYS A 150 16.94 -16.32 -14.08
C LYS A 150 15.99 -17.50 -14.24
N ARG A 151 14.68 -17.28 -14.10
CA ARG A 151 13.65 -18.32 -14.28
C ARG A 151 13.58 -18.79 -15.74
N ILE A 152 13.60 -17.86 -16.69
CA ILE A 152 13.65 -18.17 -18.14
C ILE A 152 14.84 -19.07 -18.42
N LYS A 153 16.04 -18.67 -17.99
CA LYS A 153 17.26 -19.46 -18.18
C LYS A 153 17.20 -20.85 -17.55
N SER A 154 16.59 -20.97 -16.36
CA SER A 154 16.40 -22.26 -15.69
C SER A 154 15.49 -23.20 -16.50
N ILE A 155 14.46 -22.66 -17.14
CA ILE A 155 13.53 -23.42 -17.99
C ILE A 155 14.20 -23.80 -19.31
N GLU A 156 14.96 -22.90 -19.93
CA GLU A 156 15.74 -23.19 -21.14
C GLU A 156 16.73 -24.34 -20.89
N GLN A 157 17.50 -24.28 -19.80
CA GLN A 157 18.43 -25.37 -19.44
C GLN A 157 17.72 -26.70 -19.19
N PHE A 158 16.54 -26.67 -18.56
CA PHE A 158 15.76 -27.88 -18.34
C PHE A 158 15.26 -28.50 -19.67
N LYS A 159 14.85 -27.64 -20.61
CA LYS A 159 14.44 -28.06 -21.95
C LYS A 159 15.61 -28.63 -22.74
N ASP A 160 16.75 -27.95 -22.76
CA ASP A 160 17.96 -28.39 -23.48
C ASP A 160 18.54 -29.68 -22.89
N GLY A 161 18.38 -29.88 -21.58
CA GLY A 161 18.73 -31.12 -20.88
C GLY A 161 17.75 -32.27 -21.05
N GLY A 162 16.81 -32.19 -22.01
CA GLY A 162 15.85 -33.26 -22.30
C GLY A 162 14.85 -33.53 -21.17
N TYR A 163 14.52 -32.51 -20.38
CA TYR A 163 13.54 -32.55 -19.29
C TYR A 163 13.88 -33.53 -18.14
N GLN A 164 15.16 -33.91 -17.98
CA GLN A 164 15.54 -34.92 -17.00
C GLN A 164 15.65 -34.38 -15.57
N ASN A 165 16.16 -33.15 -15.37
CA ASN A 165 16.38 -32.57 -14.04
C ASN A 165 16.22 -31.04 -14.04
N PHE A 166 15.21 -30.51 -13.34
CA PHE A 166 15.03 -29.06 -13.18
C PHE A 166 15.87 -28.53 -12.01
N ARG A 167 16.57 -27.41 -12.23
CA ARG A 167 17.29 -26.67 -11.18
C ARG A 167 17.19 -25.18 -11.44
N PHE A 168 17.04 -24.40 -10.37
CA PHE A 168 17.14 -22.95 -10.45
C PHE A 168 18.59 -22.52 -10.64
N VAL A 169 18.84 -21.68 -11.64
CA VAL A 169 20.12 -20.98 -11.81
C VAL A 169 20.28 -19.97 -10.66
N ARG A 170 21.43 -20.03 -9.98
CA ARG A 170 21.77 -19.10 -8.89
C ARG A 170 22.14 -17.73 -9.44
#